data_AF-A0AA96KIN9-F1
#
_entry.id   AF-A0AA96KIN9-F1
#
_cell.length_a   1.000
_cell.length_b   1.000
_cell.length_c   1.000
_cell.angle_alpha   90.00
_cell.angle_beta   90.00
_cell.angle_gamma   90.00
#
_symmetry.space_group_name_H-M   'P 1'
#
loop_
_entity.id
_entity.type
_entity.pdbx_description
1 polymer ?
#
loop_
_entity_poly.entity_id
_entity_poly.type
_entity_poly.pdbx_seq_one_letter_code
_entity_poly.pdbx_strand_id
1 'polypeptide(L)'
;MKQLALVALLLTGCSCISHSGSSPTPPSGEAVFASLLANMSYSLKDEPLCQVTSASQPDMALTLGQHLATAFSLSYQSTNSLSVSSQCNLSKYETKNGQVKDMWDCSLNLVEHTPAKEFVSNSNIAFGLDLKTLSLIPNTIRCL
;
A
#
# COMPACT_ATOMS: atom_id res chain seq x y z
N MET A 1 54.77 -41.22 35.32
CA MET A 1 53.96 -41.62 34.15
C MET A 1 52.49 -41.54 34.54
N LYS A 2 51.83 -40.43 34.20
CA LYS A 2 50.45 -40.09 34.60
C LYS A 2 49.74 -39.40 33.43
N GLN A 3 48.63 -40.01 33.03
CA GLN A 3 47.32 -39.40 32.70
C GLN A 3 47.17 -38.61 31.39
N LEU A 4 46.35 -39.14 30.46
CA LEU A 4 44.92 -38.87 30.18
C LEU A 4 44.77 -37.75 29.13
N ALA A 5 44.40 -38.07 27.89
CA ALA A 5 43.03 -38.30 27.39
C ALA A 5 42.31 -37.00 27.00
N LEU A 6 41.60 -37.11 25.87
CA LEU A 6 40.49 -36.26 25.42
C LEU A 6 40.81 -34.79 25.05
N VAL A 7 41.05 -34.57 23.76
CA VAL A 7 40.60 -33.35 23.08
C VAL A 7 39.85 -33.76 21.82
N ALA A 8 38.69 -34.36 22.04
CA ALA A 8 37.59 -34.40 21.09
C ALA A 8 36.50 -33.46 21.63
N LEU A 9 35.80 -32.78 20.72
CA LEU A 9 34.82 -31.69 20.92
C LEU A 9 35.41 -30.27 20.95
N LEU A 10 35.42 -29.63 19.79
CA LEU A 10 35.01 -28.22 19.61
C LEU A 10 34.78 -27.94 18.11
N LEU A 11 33.92 -28.75 17.49
CA LEU A 11 33.23 -28.37 16.25
C LEU A 11 31.84 -27.88 16.66
N THR A 12 31.79 -26.74 17.36
CA THR A 12 30.55 -25.99 17.52
C THR A 12 30.24 -25.33 16.19
N GLY A 13 29.40 -26.02 15.42
CA GLY A 13 28.82 -25.48 14.20
C GLY A 13 28.16 -24.14 14.47
N CYS A 14 28.60 -23.11 13.74
CA CYS A 14 27.75 -21.97 13.46
C CYS A 14 26.60 -22.47 12.58
N SER A 15 25.55 -22.95 13.23
CA SER A 15 24.24 -23.10 12.59
C SER A 15 23.71 -21.69 12.35
N CYS A 16 24.06 -21.10 11.22
CA CYS A 16 23.33 -19.97 10.68
C CYS A 16 21.91 -20.47 10.45
N ILE A 17 20.99 -20.16 11.38
CA ILE A 17 19.56 -20.35 11.17
C ILE A 17 19.18 -19.33 10.09
N SER A 18 19.40 -19.70 8.84
CA SER A 18 18.79 -19.06 7.69
C SER A 18 17.29 -19.20 7.92
N HIS A 19 16.64 -18.15 8.40
CA HIS A 19 15.20 -18.05 8.40
C HIS A 19 14.77 -18.04 6.93
N SER A 20 14.55 -19.24 6.37
CA SER A 20 13.78 -19.42 5.15
C SER A 20 12.30 -19.20 5.48
N GLY A 21 11.97 -18.03 6.02
CA GLY A 21 10.61 -17.52 5.97
C GLY A 21 10.42 -17.06 4.54
N SER A 22 9.53 -17.73 3.80
CA SER A 22 9.09 -17.25 2.49
C SER A 22 8.79 -15.76 2.60
N SER A 23 9.40 -14.93 1.74
CA SER A 23 9.06 -13.52 1.67
C SER A 23 7.53 -13.39 1.57
N PRO A 24 6.90 -12.48 2.34
CA PRO A 24 5.45 -12.27 2.24
C PRO A 24 5.05 -12.05 0.77
N THR A 25 3.99 -12.72 0.33
CA THR A 25 3.44 -12.53 -1.00
C THR A 25 2.57 -11.25 -1.01
N PRO A 26 2.71 -10.36 -2.01
CA PRO A 26 1.84 -9.19 -2.13
C PRO A 26 0.35 -9.58 -2.16
N PRO A 27 -0.54 -8.74 -1.58
CA PRO A 27 -1.98 -8.98 -1.69
C PRO A 27 -2.45 -8.94 -3.15
N SER A 28 -3.52 -9.68 -3.46
CA SER A 28 -4.14 -9.62 -4.79
C SER A 28 -4.79 -8.25 -5.02
N GLY A 29 -5.03 -7.90 -6.28
CA GLY A 29 -5.67 -6.62 -6.60
C GLY A 29 -7.09 -6.51 -6.05
N GLU A 30 -7.84 -7.62 -6.00
CA GLU A 30 -9.15 -7.67 -5.36
C GLU A 30 -9.07 -7.37 -3.86
N ALA A 31 -8.06 -7.90 -3.16
CA ALA A 31 -7.86 -7.64 -1.74
C ALA A 31 -7.48 -6.18 -1.48
N VAL A 32 -6.63 -5.61 -2.34
CA VAL A 32 -6.25 -4.19 -2.28
C VAL A 32 -7.47 -3.30 -2.50
N PHE A 33 -8.28 -3.61 -3.52
CA PHE A 33 -9.49 -2.85 -3.84
C PHE A 33 -10.55 -2.98 -2.74
N ALA A 34 -10.77 -4.18 -2.20
CA ALA A 34 -11.68 -4.40 -1.07
C ALA A 34 -11.25 -3.61 0.17
N SER A 35 -9.94 -3.50 0.42
CA SER A 35 -9.40 -2.72 1.54
C SER A 35 -9.70 -1.23 1.39
N LEU A 36 -9.62 -0.67 0.18
CA LEU A 36 -10.03 0.72 -0.09
C LEU A 36 -11.54 0.92 0.11
N LEU A 37 -12.36 0.02 -0.44
CA LEU A 37 -13.82 0.11 -0.31
C LEU A 37 -14.29 0.03 1.15
N ALA A 38 -13.62 -0.77 1.98
CA ALA A 38 -13.89 -0.85 3.40
C ALA A 38 -13.59 0.46 4.16
N ASN A 39 -12.81 1.37 3.57
CA ASN A 39 -12.35 2.62 4.17
C ASN A 39 -12.93 3.87 3.48
N MET A 40 -14.01 3.75 2.69
CA MET A 40 -14.60 4.89 1.95
C MET A 40 -15.03 6.06 2.84
N SER A 41 -15.34 5.82 4.12
CA SER A 41 -15.69 6.85 5.10
C SER A 41 -14.48 7.48 5.80
N TYR A 42 -13.26 7.01 5.52
CA TYR A 42 -12.04 7.55 6.10
C TYR A 42 -11.87 9.03 5.74
N SER A 43 -11.65 9.89 6.73
CA SER A 43 -11.45 11.32 6.50
C SER A 43 -10.02 11.62 6.06
N LEU A 44 -9.86 12.33 4.95
CA LEU A 44 -8.54 12.69 4.42
C LEU A 44 -7.95 13.95 5.07
N LYS A 45 -8.60 14.56 6.05
CA LYS A 45 -8.13 15.80 6.70
C LYS A 45 -6.71 15.66 7.28
N ASP A 46 -6.41 14.48 7.79
CA ASP A 46 -5.14 14.17 8.46
C ASP A 46 -4.11 13.56 7.51
N GLU A 47 -4.44 13.40 6.23
CA GLU A 47 -3.56 12.89 5.18
C GLU A 47 -2.88 14.07 4.47
N PRO A 48 -1.61 14.39 4.79
CA PRO A 48 -0.97 15.62 4.33
C PRO A 48 -0.87 15.70 2.81
N LEU A 49 -0.75 14.55 2.16
CA LEU A 49 -0.63 14.39 0.71
C LEU A 49 -2.00 14.23 0.01
N CYS A 50 -3.08 14.52 0.73
CA CYS A 50 -4.45 14.55 0.22
C CYS A 50 -5.16 15.88 0.51
N GLN A 51 -4.45 16.87 1.05
CA GLN A 51 -4.99 18.20 1.28
C GLN A 51 -5.07 18.97 -0.04
N VAL A 52 -6.12 18.67 -0.81
CA VAL A 52 -6.46 19.45 -2.01
C VAL A 52 -7.29 20.65 -1.56
N THR A 53 -6.65 21.81 -1.36
CA THR A 53 -7.39 23.05 -1.10
C THR A 53 -8.07 23.49 -2.39
N SER A 54 -9.38 23.28 -2.49
CA SER A 54 -10.17 23.92 -3.53
C SER A 54 -10.35 25.40 -3.20
N ALA A 55 -10.06 26.30 -4.15
CA ALA A 55 -10.31 27.73 -3.98
C ALA A 55 -11.80 28.05 -3.70
N SER A 56 -12.72 27.16 -4.10
CA SER A 56 -14.15 27.30 -3.85
C SER A 56 -14.63 26.64 -2.56
N GLN A 57 -13.84 25.74 -1.96
CA GLN A 57 -14.21 24.97 -0.77
C GLN A 57 -12.96 24.68 0.10
N PRO A 58 -12.45 25.68 0.82
CA PRO A 58 -11.20 25.57 1.57
C PRO A 58 -11.29 24.66 2.81
N ASP A 59 -12.49 24.44 3.36
CA ASP A 59 -12.68 23.77 4.67
C ASP A 59 -13.33 22.38 4.57
N MET A 60 -13.58 21.86 3.36
CA MET A 60 -14.25 20.57 3.23
C MET A 60 -13.24 19.43 3.28
N ALA A 61 -13.13 18.79 4.45
CA ALA A 61 -12.40 17.54 4.61
C ALA A 61 -13.08 16.43 3.81
N LEU A 62 -12.58 16.15 2.60
CA LEU A 62 -13.06 15.05 1.78
C LEU A 62 -12.85 13.71 2.48
N THR A 63 -13.81 12.79 2.33
CA THR A 63 -13.57 11.38 2.64
C THR A 63 -12.80 10.71 1.51
N LEU A 64 -12.18 9.56 1.79
CA LEU A 64 -11.57 8.72 0.77
C LEU A 64 -12.56 8.41 -0.34
N GLY A 65 -13.81 8.08 -0.02
CA GLY A 65 -14.83 7.79 -1.02
C GLY A 65 -15.19 8.98 -1.90
N GLN A 66 -15.25 10.19 -1.35
CA GLN A 66 -15.48 11.41 -2.14
C GLN A 66 -14.28 11.73 -3.03
N HIS A 67 -13.07 11.53 -2.53
CA HIS A 67 -11.86 11.68 -3.32
C HIS A 67 -11.83 10.66 -4.46
N LEU A 68 -12.08 9.38 -4.20
CA LEU A 68 -12.14 8.35 -5.24
C LEU A 68 -13.24 8.65 -6.25
N ALA A 69 -14.43 9.11 -5.83
CA ALA A 69 -15.48 9.50 -6.77
C ALA A 69 -15.06 10.67 -7.67
N THR A 70 -14.25 11.60 -7.16
CA THR A 70 -13.76 12.77 -7.90
C THR A 70 -12.58 12.40 -8.80
N ALA A 71 -11.55 11.77 -8.23
CA ALA A 71 -10.36 11.32 -8.93
C ALA A 71 -10.69 10.28 -10.00
N PHE A 72 -11.72 9.45 -9.76
CA PHE A 72 -12.20 8.45 -10.71
C PHE A 72 -13.48 8.89 -11.42
N SER A 73 -13.77 10.20 -11.45
CA SER A 73 -14.77 10.76 -12.34
C SER A 73 -14.24 10.69 -13.77
N LEU A 74 -14.43 9.54 -14.41
CA LEU A 74 -14.03 9.27 -15.78
C LEU A 74 -14.80 10.15 -16.77
N SER A 75 -14.30 10.25 -18.00
CA SER A 75 -15.00 11.00 -19.03
C SER A 75 -16.42 10.44 -19.25
N TYR A 76 -17.39 11.30 -19.53
CA TYR A 76 -18.80 10.92 -19.71
C TYR A 76 -19.04 10.03 -20.96
N GLN A 77 -17.99 9.60 -21.66
CA GLN A 77 -18.10 8.78 -22.86
C GLN A 77 -18.19 7.29 -22.50
N SER A 78 -19.41 6.75 -22.57
CA SER A 78 -19.72 5.35 -22.26
C SER A 78 -19.01 4.32 -23.15
N THR A 79 -18.41 4.75 -24.26
CA THR A 79 -17.63 3.88 -25.15
C THR A 79 -16.20 3.66 -24.69
N ASN A 80 -15.71 4.47 -23.75
CA ASN A 80 -14.38 4.31 -23.22
C ASN A 80 -14.28 3.07 -22.33
N SER A 81 -13.10 2.47 -22.31
CA SER A 81 -12.78 1.32 -21.46
C SER A 81 -11.91 1.76 -20.30
N LEU A 82 -12.12 1.14 -19.14
CA LEU A 82 -11.35 1.38 -17.93
C LEU A 82 -10.48 0.17 -17.62
N SER A 83 -9.19 0.40 -17.42
CA SER A 83 -8.26 -0.60 -16.86
C SER A 83 -7.95 -0.24 -15.42
N VAL A 84 -8.15 -1.19 -14.51
CA VAL A 84 -7.80 -1.04 -13.09
C VAL A 84 -6.64 -1.98 -12.79
N SER A 85 -5.59 -1.46 -12.16
CA SER A 85 -4.42 -2.24 -11.75
C SER A 85 -3.95 -1.82 -10.37
N SER A 86 -3.34 -2.74 -9.64
CA SER A 86 -2.76 -2.46 -8.34
C SER A 86 -1.36 -3.04 -8.24
N GLN A 87 -0.49 -2.38 -7.50
CA GLN A 87 0.83 -2.87 -7.17
C GLN A 87 1.11 -2.62 -5.69
N CYS A 88 1.66 -3.62 -4.99
CA CYS A 88 2.10 -3.47 -3.61
C CYS A 88 3.53 -3.97 -3.45
N ASN A 89 4.34 -3.19 -2.73
CA ASN A 89 5.72 -3.53 -2.40
C ASN A 89 5.90 -3.60 -0.88
N LEU A 90 6.80 -4.46 -0.41
CA LEU A 90 7.17 -4.47 1.00
C LEU A 90 7.85 -3.14 1.36
N SER A 91 7.39 -2.52 2.45
CA SER A 91 7.91 -1.26 2.92
C SER A 91 7.82 -1.15 4.44
N LYS A 92 8.27 -0.02 4.97
CA LYS A 92 8.22 0.32 6.39
C LYS A 92 7.66 1.72 6.55
N TYR A 93 6.90 1.91 7.61
CA TYR A 93 6.36 3.22 7.99
C TYR A 93 6.68 3.53 9.44
N GLU A 94 7.19 4.74 9.67
CA GLU A 94 7.40 5.27 11.00
C GLU A 94 6.15 6.01 11.46
N THR A 95 5.53 5.50 12.52
CA THR A 95 4.39 6.16 13.16
C THR A 95 4.82 7.45 13.87
N LYS A 96 3.86 8.32 14.20
CA LYS A 96 4.13 9.58 14.95
C LYS A 96 4.84 9.38 16.29
N ASN A 97 4.80 8.17 16.87
CA ASN A 97 5.45 7.82 18.13
C ASN A 97 6.87 7.25 17.94
N GLY A 98 7.43 7.30 16.73
CA GLY A 98 8.75 6.75 16.39
C GLY A 98 8.79 5.22 16.27
N GLN A 99 7.65 4.55 16.30
CA GLN A 99 7.60 3.11 16.08
C GLN A 99 7.60 2.81 14.58
N VAL A 100 8.51 1.93 14.15
CA VAL A 100 8.59 1.43 12.78
C VAL A 100 7.73 0.18 12.63
N LYS A 101 6.87 0.18 11.63
CA LYS A 101 5.96 -0.93 11.31
C LYS A 101 6.18 -1.41 9.87
N ASP A 102 6.20 -2.72 9.67
CA ASP A 102 6.20 -3.30 8.33
C ASP A 102 4.82 -3.14 7.68
N MET A 103 4.81 -2.79 6.40
CA MET A 103 3.60 -2.55 5.65
C MET A 103 3.73 -2.98 4.18
N TRP A 104 2.59 -3.13 3.53
CA TRP A 104 2.49 -3.06 2.08
C TRP A 104 2.34 -1.62 1.66
N ASP A 105 3.27 -1.13 0.84
CA ASP A 105 3.14 0.14 0.15
C ASP A 105 2.44 -0.10 -1.19
N CYS A 106 1.15 0.22 -1.25
CA CYS A 106 0.27 -0.10 -2.36
C CYS A 106 -0.05 1.13 -3.21
N SER A 107 -0.32 0.90 -4.49
CA SER A 107 -0.91 1.86 -5.41
C SER A 107 -2.05 1.21 -6.19
N LEU A 108 -3.08 1.99 -6.48
CA LEU A 108 -4.17 1.65 -7.38
C LEU A 108 -4.14 2.64 -8.53
N ASN A 109 -4.10 2.13 -9.76
CA ASN A 109 -4.02 2.91 -10.97
C ASN A 109 -5.21 2.61 -11.88
N LEU A 110 -5.92 3.66 -12.29
CA LEU A 110 -7.06 3.60 -13.18
C LEU A 110 -6.71 4.33 -14.47
N VAL A 111 -6.74 3.62 -15.59
CA VAL A 111 -6.44 4.17 -16.91
C VAL A 111 -7.64 4.04 -17.82
N GLU A 112 -8.10 5.18 -18.34
CA GLU A 112 -9.18 5.25 -19.32
C GLU A 112 -8.62 5.27 -20.74
N HIS A 113 -9.22 4.48 -21.62
CA HIS A 113 -8.87 4.43 -23.03
C HIS A 113 -10.09 4.56 -23.93
N THR A 114 -9.91 5.16 -25.11
CA THR A 114 -10.91 5.13 -26.19
C THR A 114 -11.09 3.72 -26.74
N PRO A 115 -12.14 3.44 -27.54
CA PRO A 115 -12.27 2.17 -28.28
C PRO A 115 -11.06 1.85 -29.17
N ALA A 116 -10.33 2.87 -29.64
CA ALA A 116 -9.10 2.72 -30.41
C ALA A 116 -7.86 2.42 -29.55
N LYS A 117 -8.03 2.23 -28.23
CA LYS A 117 -6.98 2.05 -27.22
C LYS A 117 -6.08 3.28 -27.02
N GLU A 118 -6.56 4.46 -27.40
CA GLU A 118 -5.84 5.70 -27.14
C GLU A 118 -6.06 6.14 -25.69
N PHE A 119 -5.02 6.69 -25.06
CA PHE A 119 -5.07 7.20 -23.70
C PHE A 119 -6.05 8.38 -23.58
N VAL A 120 -6.89 8.36 -22.54
CA VAL A 120 -7.81 9.46 -22.21
C VAL A 120 -7.43 10.13 -20.90
N SER A 121 -7.35 9.33 -19.82
CA SER A 121 -7.08 9.83 -18.47
C SER A 121 -6.38 8.76 -17.62
N ASN A 122 -5.65 9.21 -16.59
CA ASN A 122 -5.03 8.36 -15.58
C ASN A 122 -5.29 8.94 -14.20
N SER A 123 -5.66 8.08 -13.25
CA SER A 123 -5.83 8.46 -11.84
C SER A 123 -5.13 7.44 -10.95
N ASN A 124 -4.39 7.93 -9.97
CA ASN A 124 -3.62 7.10 -9.05
C ASN A 124 -3.95 7.42 -7.60
N ILE A 125 -3.93 6.39 -6.75
CA ILE A 125 -3.90 6.59 -5.31
C ILE A 125 -2.92 5.60 -4.72
N ALA A 126 -2.08 6.08 -3.80
CA ALA A 126 -1.12 5.25 -3.09
C ALA A 126 -1.37 5.29 -1.58
N PHE A 127 -1.16 4.17 -0.90
CA PHE A 127 -1.55 3.99 0.51
C PHE A 127 -0.83 2.81 1.13
N GLY A 128 -0.66 2.85 2.46
CA GLY A 128 -0.10 1.76 3.24
C GLY A 128 -1.18 0.82 3.76
N LEU A 129 -0.95 -0.50 3.62
CA LEU A 129 -1.74 -1.53 4.30
C LEU A 129 -0.87 -2.28 5.32
N ASP A 130 -1.46 -2.64 6.46
CA ASP A 130 -0.81 -3.52 7.43
C ASP A 130 -0.41 -4.85 6.77
N LEU A 131 0.82 -5.30 7.03
CA LEU A 131 1.38 -6.49 6.40
C LEU A 131 0.54 -7.76 6.64
N LYS A 132 -0.13 -7.87 7.80
CA LYS A 132 -0.87 -9.05 8.25
C LYS A 132 -2.37 -8.91 8.10
N THR A 133 -2.93 -7.75 8.45
CA THR A 133 -4.39 -7.54 8.47
C THR A 133 -4.92 -6.91 7.20
N LEU A 134 -4.05 -6.38 6.33
CA LEU A 134 -4.41 -5.57 5.17
C LEU A 134 -5.28 -4.35 5.51
N SER A 135 -5.30 -3.92 6.78
CA SER A 135 -6.01 -2.71 7.16
C SER A 135 -5.23 -1.48 6.72
N LEU A 136 -5.95 -0.46 6.23
CA LEU A 136 -5.39 0.84 5.89
C LEU A 136 -4.63 1.44 7.09
N ILE A 137 -3.41 1.93 6.83
CA ILE A 137 -2.60 2.61 7.83
C ILE A 137 -2.85 4.12 7.71
N PRO A 138 -3.31 4.80 8.78
CA PRO A 138 -3.50 6.25 8.76
C PRO A 138 -2.21 7.03 8.47
N ASN A 139 -2.35 8.20 7.87
CA ASN A 139 -1.26 9.10 7.48
C ASN A 139 -0.35 8.52 6.39
N THR A 140 -0.84 7.56 5.61
CA THR A 140 -0.10 6.95 4.50
C THR A 140 -0.75 7.16 3.13
N ILE A 141 -1.96 7.74 3.08
CA ILE A 141 -2.68 7.94 1.83
C ILE A 141 -2.08 9.12 1.08
N ARG A 142 -1.89 8.93 -0.22
CA ARG A 142 -1.31 9.88 -1.15
C ARG A 142 -2.24 10.00 -2.34
N CYS A 143 -2.86 11.17 -2.47
CA CYS A 143 -3.83 11.50 -3.49
C CYS A 143 -3.09 12.22 -4.63
N LEU A 144 -2.52 11.43 -5.54
CA LEU A 144 -1.63 11.89 -6.62
C LEU A 144 -2.38 12.09 -7.94
#